data_AF-A0A9W5YNS5-F1
#
_entry.id   AF-A0A9W5YNS5-F1
#
_cell.length_a   1.000
_cell.length_b   1.000
_cell.length_c   1.000
_cell.angle_alpha   90.00
_cell.angle_beta   90.00
_cell.angle_gamma   90.00
#
_symmetry.space_group_name_H-M   'P 1'
#
loop_
_entity.id
_entity.type
_entity.pdbx_description
1 polymer ?
#
loop_
_entity_poly.entity_id
_entity_poly.type
_entity_poly.pdbx_seq_one_letter_code
_entity_poly.pdbx_strand_id
1 'polypeptide(L)'
;MEAEVEPQLKGLFTGPFYNHYPRDRAPGEYLAPAMNHVYDIIEREGPFDAVMGFSQGAALACAMIAHHAKTHQEPLFKVAVFICGAAPFDSTGNEVIPEPSAGGDYPIKIPTTNIVGKQDELYPSSMHLSRLCEPSKMEFYDHGSKHMVPFDVKNTEAMVAAIEASVQKALKGV
;
A
#
# COMPACT_ATOMS: atom_id res chain seq x y z
N MET A 1 9.48 3.21 -13.55
CA MET A 1 10.83 3.28 -14.17
C MET A 1 11.28 1.89 -14.56
N GLU A 2 11.97 1.72 -15.69
CA GLU A 2 12.59 0.42 -16.03
C GLU A 2 13.61 0.01 -14.96
N ALA A 3 13.71 -1.29 -14.71
CA ALA A 3 14.56 -1.86 -13.69
C ALA A 3 15.22 -3.15 -14.19
N GLU A 4 16.31 -3.54 -13.54
CA GLU A 4 16.88 -4.87 -13.74
C GLU A 4 15.96 -5.95 -13.18
N VAL A 5 16.03 -7.14 -13.78
CA VAL A 5 15.32 -8.31 -13.30
C VAL A 5 15.82 -8.69 -11.91
N GLU A 6 14.89 -9.01 -11.01
CA GLU A 6 15.25 -9.60 -9.71
C GLU A 6 16.00 -10.92 -9.92
N PRO A 7 17.06 -11.24 -9.15
CA PRO A 7 17.86 -12.44 -9.36
C PRO A 7 17.03 -13.74 -9.42
N GLN A 8 15.94 -13.78 -8.66
CA GLN A 8 15.00 -14.90 -8.59
C GLN A 8 14.15 -15.09 -9.85
N LEU A 9 13.99 -14.04 -10.66
CA LEU A 9 13.20 -14.03 -11.90
C LEU A 9 14.08 -14.13 -13.16
N LYS A 10 15.41 -14.04 -13.01
CA LYS A 10 16.36 -14.06 -14.12
C LYS A 10 16.26 -15.37 -14.90
N GLY A 11 15.96 -15.26 -16.20
CA GLY A 11 15.81 -16.40 -17.10
C GLY A 11 14.41 -17.04 -17.09
N LEU A 12 13.51 -16.62 -16.21
CA LEU A 12 12.10 -17.04 -16.22
C LEU A 12 11.21 -16.11 -17.04
N PHE A 13 11.55 -14.81 -17.05
CA PHE A 13 10.81 -13.77 -17.77
C PHE A 13 11.75 -12.89 -18.58
N THR A 14 11.28 -12.40 -19.73
CA THR A 14 12.07 -11.57 -20.65
C THR A 14 11.99 -10.08 -20.35
N GLY A 15 11.10 -9.65 -19.45
CA GLY A 15 10.81 -8.25 -19.19
C GLY A 15 9.95 -7.60 -20.30
N PRO A 16 9.80 -6.26 -20.28
CA PRO A 16 10.48 -5.31 -19.39
C PRO A 16 10.07 -5.47 -17.91
N PHE A 17 10.97 -5.05 -17.01
CA PHE A 17 10.73 -5.02 -15.56
C PHE A 17 10.67 -3.58 -15.09
N TYR A 18 9.86 -3.33 -14.07
CA TYR A 18 9.61 -1.98 -13.58
C TYR A 18 9.62 -1.91 -12.06
N ASN A 19 10.09 -0.77 -11.56
CA ASN A 19 9.87 -0.32 -10.19
C ASN A 19 9.07 0.99 -10.22
N HIS A 20 8.34 1.30 -9.15
CA HIS A 20 7.76 2.63 -8.98
C HIS A 20 8.86 3.68 -8.73
N TYR A 21 9.84 3.35 -7.90
CA TYR A 21 11.00 4.17 -7.55
C TYR A 21 12.19 3.28 -7.12
N PRO A 22 13.41 3.83 -6.92
CA PRO A 22 14.57 3.04 -6.49
C PRO A 22 14.31 2.20 -5.22
N ARG A 23 14.89 0.99 -5.14
CA ARG A 23 14.70 0.07 -4.00
C ARG A 23 15.82 0.13 -2.96
N ASP A 24 16.99 0.62 -3.37
CA ASP A 24 18.23 0.66 -2.60
C ASP A 24 18.43 1.95 -1.80
N ARG A 25 17.51 2.92 -1.97
CA ARG A 25 17.55 4.22 -1.30
C ARG A 25 16.14 4.81 -1.16
N ALA A 26 16.03 5.87 -0.37
CA ALA A 26 14.80 6.65 -0.30
C ALA A 26 14.40 7.17 -1.70
N PRO A 27 13.10 7.22 -2.04
CA PRO A 27 12.61 7.65 -3.34
C PRO A 27 13.07 9.04 -3.79
N GLY A 28 13.20 10.00 -2.87
CA GLY A 28 13.47 11.41 -3.18
C GLY A 28 12.61 11.94 -4.33
N GLU A 29 13.27 12.51 -5.33
CA GLU A 29 12.63 13.07 -6.55
C GLU A 29 11.83 12.05 -7.38
N TYR A 30 12.04 10.74 -7.18
CA TYR A 30 11.34 9.69 -7.93
C TYR A 30 9.94 9.39 -7.39
N LEU A 31 9.59 9.85 -6.18
CA LEU A 31 8.26 9.59 -5.61
C LEU A 31 7.15 10.32 -6.37
N ALA A 32 7.33 11.61 -6.63
CA ALA A 32 6.29 12.42 -7.27
C ALA A 32 5.93 11.91 -8.69
N PRO A 33 6.91 11.59 -9.57
CA PRO A 33 6.61 10.94 -10.85
C PRO A 33 5.86 9.61 -10.71
N ALA A 34 6.19 8.79 -9.69
CA ALA A 34 5.49 7.53 -9.46
C ALA A 34 4.03 7.74 -9.05
N MET A 35 3.75 8.73 -8.20
CA MET A 35 2.38 9.10 -7.81
C MET A 35 1.61 9.68 -9.00
N ASN A 36 2.24 10.58 -9.77
CA ASN A 36 1.63 11.21 -10.95
C ASN A 36 1.23 10.17 -12.00
N HIS A 37 2.05 9.14 -12.22
CA HIS A 37 1.70 8.05 -13.13
C HIS A 37 0.37 7.37 -12.73
N VAL A 38 0.12 7.17 -11.43
CA VAL A 38 -1.13 6.60 -10.95
C VAL A 38 -2.27 7.63 -11.02
N TYR A 39 -2.02 8.89 -10.70
CA TYR A 39 -3.01 9.96 -10.85
C TYR A 39 -3.49 10.12 -12.30
N ASP A 40 -2.60 10.05 -13.28
CA ASP A 40 -2.94 10.11 -14.71
C ASP A 40 -3.87 8.96 -15.12
N ILE A 41 -3.72 7.78 -14.51
CA ILE A 41 -4.60 6.62 -14.74
C ILE A 41 -5.97 6.89 -14.08
N ILE A 42 -6.00 7.39 -12.85
CA ILE A 42 -7.24 7.75 -12.15
C ILE A 42 -8.02 8.80 -12.94
N GLU A 43 -7.35 9.81 -13.50
CA GLU A 43 -7.99 10.85 -14.31
C GLU A 43 -8.57 10.29 -15.61
N ARG A 44 -7.86 9.40 -16.29
CA ARG A 44 -8.28 8.84 -17.58
C ARG A 44 -9.36 7.77 -17.47
N GLU A 45 -9.28 6.92 -16.45
CA GLU A 45 -10.03 5.66 -16.37
C GLU A 45 -10.89 5.53 -15.10
N GLY A 46 -10.75 6.46 -14.17
CA GLY A 46 -11.51 6.48 -12.92
C GLY A 46 -12.92 7.07 -13.06
N PRO A 47 -13.58 7.36 -11.92
CA PRO A 47 -13.06 7.18 -10.56
C PRO A 47 -12.93 5.71 -10.17
N PHE A 48 -11.91 5.40 -9.37
CA PHE A 48 -11.75 4.09 -8.74
C PHE A 48 -12.16 4.18 -7.27
N ASP A 49 -13.07 3.31 -6.83
CA ASP A 49 -13.48 3.26 -5.42
C ASP A 49 -12.40 2.67 -4.49
N ALA A 50 -11.47 1.88 -5.04
CA ALA A 50 -10.51 1.13 -4.27
C ALA A 50 -9.11 1.15 -4.88
N VAL A 51 -8.10 1.00 -4.02
CA VAL A 51 -6.71 0.75 -4.43
C VAL A 51 -6.18 -0.50 -3.73
N MET A 52 -5.40 -1.30 -4.45
CA MET A 52 -4.70 -2.46 -3.89
C MET A 52 -3.24 -2.44 -4.34
N GLY A 53 -2.33 -2.59 -3.38
CA GLY A 53 -0.90 -2.57 -3.66
C GLY A 53 -0.17 -3.74 -2.98
N PHE A 54 0.90 -4.20 -3.62
CA PHE A 54 1.85 -5.16 -3.05
C PHE A 54 3.21 -4.48 -2.84
N SER A 55 3.86 -4.71 -1.71
CA SER A 55 5.24 -4.26 -1.45
C SER A 55 5.42 -2.76 -1.68
N GLN A 56 6.25 -2.36 -2.63
CA GLN A 56 6.46 -0.96 -3.03
C GLN A 56 5.16 -0.28 -3.51
N GLY A 57 4.26 -1.01 -4.17
CA GLY A 57 2.96 -0.49 -4.60
C GLY A 57 2.03 -0.18 -3.44
N ALA A 58 2.08 -0.96 -2.35
CA ALA A 58 1.33 -0.65 -1.12
C ALA A 58 1.86 0.61 -0.43
N ALA A 59 3.18 0.76 -0.36
CA ALA A 59 3.82 1.97 0.16
C ALA A 59 3.44 3.22 -0.66
N LEU A 60 3.47 3.10 -1.99
CA LEU A 60 3.06 4.18 -2.90
C LEU A 60 1.58 4.54 -2.69
N ALA A 61 0.68 3.55 -2.67
CA ALA A 61 -0.75 3.78 -2.45
C ALA A 61 -1.02 4.46 -1.09
N CYS A 62 -0.34 4.01 -0.03
CA CYS A 62 -0.44 4.62 1.30
C CYS A 62 0.05 6.08 1.28
N ALA A 63 1.19 6.36 0.65
CA ALA A 63 1.70 7.73 0.51
C ALA A 63 0.74 8.63 -0.29
N MET A 64 0.14 8.12 -1.37
CA MET A 64 -0.89 8.83 -2.14
C MET A 64 -2.09 9.23 -1.29
N ILE A 65 -2.65 8.30 -0.53
CA ILE A 65 -3.79 8.58 0.35
C ILE A 65 -3.40 9.62 1.42
N ALA A 66 -2.26 9.45 2.07
CA ALA A 66 -1.78 10.37 3.10
C ALA A 66 -1.52 11.78 2.56
N HIS A 67 -0.96 11.90 1.35
CA HIS A 67 -0.67 13.18 0.71
C HIS A 67 -1.95 13.88 0.25
N HIS A 68 -2.86 13.13 -0.36
CA HIS A 68 -4.16 13.64 -0.79
C HIS A 68 -4.97 14.24 0.37
N ALA A 69 -4.98 13.55 1.52
CA ALA A 69 -5.70 13.98 2.72
C ALA A 69 -5.17 15.28 3.35
N LYS A 70 -3.96 15.74 3.00
CA LYS A 70 -3.42 17.03 3.49
C LYS A 70 -4.09 18.23 2.83
N THR A 71 -4.60 18.08 1.61
CA THR A 71 -5.11 19.18 0.79
C THR A 71 -6.56 18.99 0.35
N HIS A 72 -7.13 17.79 0.54
CA HIS A 72 -8.50 17.46 0.15
C HIS A 72 -9.27 16.89 1.33
N GLN A 73 -10.54 17.30 1.45
CA GLN A 73 -11.47 16.72 2.44
C GLN A 73 -12.02 15.37 1.97
N GLU A 74 -12.35 15.26 0.68
CA GLU A 74 -12.83 14.02 0.08
C GLU A 74 -11.68 13.02 -0.11
N PRO A 75 -11.87 11.75 0.26
CA PRO A 75 -10.81 10.75 0.16
C PRO A 75 -10.54 10.37 -1.31
N LEU A 76 -9.28 10.07 -1.63
CA LEU A 76 -8.87 9.63 -2.97
C LEU A 76 -9.49 8.29 -3.38
N PHE A 77 -9.65 7.39 -2.41
CA PHE A 77 -10.29 6.08 -2.56
C PHE A 77 -11.21 5.86 -1.36
N LYS A 78 -12.25 5.05 -1.51
CA LYS A 78 -13.15 4.66 -0.40
C LYS A 78 -12.57 3.55 0.46
N VAL A 79 -11.70 2.70 -0.10
CA VAL A 79 -11.05 1.58 0.60
C VAL A 79 -9.66 1.30 0.02
N ALA A 80 -8.72 0.85 0.85
CA ALA A 80 -7.39 0.43 0.41
C ALA A 80 -6.99 -0.96 0.93
N VAL A 81 -6.22 -1.70 0.14
CA VAL A 81 -5.65 -2.99 0.52
C VAL A 81 -4.13 -2.95 0.36
N PHE A 82 -3.42 -3.23 1.44
CA PHE A 82 -1.96 -3.23 1.48
C PHE A 82 -1.46 -4.64 1.76
N ILE A 83 -0.72 -5.22 0.82
CA ILE A 83 -0.18 -6.58 0.92
C ILE A 83 1.34 -6.52 1.03
N CYS A 84 1.91 -7.06 2.10
CA CYS A 84 3.35 -7.07 2.38
C CYS A 84 4.01 -5.69 2.19
N GLY A 85 3.35 -4.62 2.65
CA GLY A 85 3.73 -3.25 2.31
C GLY A 85 5.11 -2.84 2.83
N ALA A 86 5.85 -2.12 1.98
CA ALA A 86 7.06 -1.39 2.39
C ALA A 86 6.70 -0.10 3.14
N ALA A 87 7.71 0.61 3.68
CA ALA A 87 7.48 1.86 4.39
C ALA A 87 7.03 2.98 3.42
N PRO A 88 5.94 3.71 3.70
CA PRO A 88 5.51 4.84 2.89
C PRO A 88 6.32 6.09 3.19
N PHE A 89 6.60 6.89 2.17
CA PHE A 89 7.42 8.10 2.26
C PHE A 89 6.58 9.37 2.25
N ASP A 90 7.11 10.41 2.89
CA ASP A 90 6.52 11.75 2.89
C ASP A 90 6.60 12.43 1.51
N SER A 91 6.09 13.67 1.41
CA SER A 91 6.00 14.39 0.14
C SER A 91 7.36 14.75 -0.47
N THR A 92 8.44 14.67 0.31
CA THR A 92 9.80 14.88 -0.20
C THR A 92 10.40 13.60 -0.79
N GLY A 93 9.84 12.44 -0.43
CA GLY A 93 10.38 11.13 -0.77
C GLY A 93 11.64 10.76 0.02
N ASN A 94 12.11 11.58 0.96
CA ASN A 94 13.36 11.34 1.69
C ASN A 94 13.14 10.70 3.06
N GLU A 95 12.00 10.97 3.70
CA GLU A 95 11.67 10.48 5.03
C GLU A 95 10.45 9.56 4.99
N VAL A 96 10.44 8.57 5.86
CA VAL A 96 9.26 7.73 6.09
C VAL A 96 8.19 8.55 6.82
N ILE A 97 6.91 8.36 6.46
CA ILE A 97 5.81 9.04 7.14
C ILE A 97 5.83 8.62 8.64
N PRO A 98 5.97 9.55 9.59
CA PRO A 98 6.03 9.19 11.00
C PRO A 98 4.70 8.63 11.49
N GLU A 99 4.77 7.71 12.46
CA GLU A 99 3.57 7.23 13.16
C GLU A 99 2.88 8.40 13.89
N PRO A 100 1.54 8.43 13.94
CA PRO A 100 0.83 9.47 14.67
C PRO A 100 1.21 9.45 16.16
N SER A 101 1.33 10.64 16.76
CA SER A 101 1.54 10.77 18.20
C SER A 101 0.32 10.27 18.98
N ALA A 102 0.48 9.99 20.27
CA ALA A 102 -0.63 9.57 21.12
C ALA A 102 -1.77 10.62 21.11
N GLY A 103 -2.95 10.21 20.63
CA GLY A 103 -4.10 11.11 20.47
C GLY A 103 -4.07 12.01 19.23
N GLY A 104 -3.07 11.84 18.35
CA GLY A 104 -2.98 12.53 17.06
C GLY A 104 -3.88 11.90 16.00
N ASP A 105 -4.07 12.64 14.91
CA ASP A 105 -4.85 12.20 13.75
C ASP A 105 -4.10 11.15 12.92
N TYR A 106 -4.79 10.08 12.54
CA TYR A 106 -4.25 9.08 11.62
C TYR A 106 -4.13 9.66 10.20
N PRO A 107 -2.99 9.45 9.52
CA PRO A 107 -2.83 9.85 8.11
C PRO A 107 -3.81 9.15 7.17
N ILE A 108 -4.20 7.91 7.49
CA ILE A 108 -5.11 7.11 6.65
C ILE A 108 -6.41 6.87 7.43
N LYS A 109 -7.45 7.62 7.06
CA LYS A 109 -8.78 7.62 7.73
C LYS A 109 -9.85 6.82 6.98
N ILE A 110 -9.51 6.20 5.85
CA ILE A 110 -10.42 5.32 5.10
C ILE A 110 -10.32 3.89 5.64
N PRO A 111 -11.32 3.02 5.42
CA PRO A 111 -11.19 1.58 5.62
C PRO A 111 -9.99 0.99 4.89
N THR A 112 -9.21 0.18 5.59
CA THR A 112 -8.02 -0.47 5.03
C THR A 112 -7.95 -1.94 5.42
N THR A 113 -7.42 -2.79 4.54
CA THR A 113 -7.00 -4.15 4.90
C THR A 113 -5.49 -4.26 4.79
N ASN A 114 -4.83 -4.57 5.91
CA ASN A 114 -3.40 -4.80 5.98
C ASN A 114 -3.14 -6.32 6.01
N ILE A 115 -2.56 -6.85 4.93
CA ILE A 115 -2.19 -8.26 4.79
C ILE A 115 -0.68 -8.35 4.88
N VAL A 116 -0.16 -9.11 5.85
CA VAL A 116 1.26 -9.21 6.15
C VAL A 116 1.73 -10.66 6.18
N GLY A 117 3.04 -10.88 6.00
CA GLY A 117 3.65 -12.19 6.16
C GLY A 117 4.63 -12.21 7.31
N LYS A 118 4.37 -12.97 8.37
CA LYS A 118 5.26 -13.03 9.56
C LYS A 118 6.73 -13.37 9.28
N GLN A 119 7.00 -14.08 8.18
CA GLN A 119 8.36 -14.47 7.77
C GLN A 119 8.93 -13.54 6.68
N ASP A 120 8.24 -12.44 6.38
CA ASP A 120 8.70 -11.40 5.47
C ASP A 120 9.80 -10.56 6.13
N GLU A 121 10.89 -10.30 5.41
CA GLU A 121 11.95 -9.41 5.86
C GLU A 121 11.44 -7.96 6.01
N LEU A 122 10.40 -7.59 5.25
CA LEU A 122 9.73 -6.29 5.33
C LEU A 122 8.58 -6.26 6.35
N TYR A 123 8.37 -7.31 7.15
CA TYR A 123 7.33 -7.33 8.17
C TYR A 123 7.35 -6.08 9.09
N PRO A 124 8.51 -5.58 9.59
CA PRO A 124 8.54 -4.35 10.36
C PRO A 124 7.98 -3.13 9.61
N SER A 125 8.26 -3.02 8.31
CA SER A 125 7.73 -1.97 7.45
C SER A 125 6.22 -2.11 7.23
N SER A 126 5.72 -3.34 7.06
CA SER A 126 4.28 -3.59 6.94
C SER A 126 3.54 -3.24 8.24
N MET A 127 4.12 -3.56 9.39
CA MET A 127 3.57 -3.17 10.68
C MET A 127 3.58 -1.66 10.86
N HIS A 128 4.65 -0.97 10.45
CA HIS A 128 4.71 0.48 10.49
C HIS A 128 3.61 1.10 9.60
N LEU A 129 3.44 0.64 8.37
CA LEU A 129 2.35 1.09 7.48
C LEU A 129 0.98 0.89 8.13
N SER A 130 0.72 -0.28 8.74
CA SER A 130 -0.56 -0.54 9.41
C SER A 130 -0.87 0.44 10.55
N ARG A 131 0.16 0.97 11.24
CA ARG A 131 -0.01 1.94 12.34
C ARG A 131 -0.36 3.35 11.85
N LEU A 132 -0.19 3.62 10.56
CA LEU A 132 -0.68 4.85 9.93
C LEU A 132 -2.18 4.79 9.63
N CYS A 133 -2.79 3.61 9.70
CA CYS A 133 -4.21 3.39 9.45
C CYS A 133 -5.05 3.58 10.72
N GLU A 134 -6.21 4.22 10.58
CA GLU A 134 -7.16 4.37 11.67
C GLU A 134 -7.63 3.00 12.20
N PRO A 135 -7.30 2.61 13.45
CA PRO A 135 -7.50 1.25 13.94
C PRO A 135 -8.96 0.79 13.95
N SER A 136 -9.90 1.72 14.14
CA SER A 136 -11.34 1.43 14.13
C SER A 136 -11.86 0.99 12.76
N LYS A 137 -11.16 1.37 11.68
CA LYS A 137 -11.55 1.11 10.28
C LYS A 137 -10.67 0.05 9.61
N MET A 138 -9.55 -0.29 10.22
CA MET A 138 -8.59 -1.25 9.70
C MET A 138 -9.02 -2.70 9.94
N GLU A 139 -8.79 -3.55 8.94
CA GLU A 139 -8.70 -5.01 9.05
C GLU A 139 -7.24 -5.44 8.93
N PHE A 140 -6.88 -6.53 9.60
CA PHE A 140 -5.52 -7.03 9.64
C PHE A 140 -5.48 -8.54 9.50
N TYR A 141 -4.64 -9.05 8.61
CA TYR A 141 -4.45 -10.48 8.40
C TYR A 141 -2.97 -10.82 8.22
N ASP A 142 -2.48 -11.77 9.00
CA ASP A 142 -1.12 -12.32 8.87
C ASP A 142 -1.19 -13.71 8.23
N HIS A 143 -0.74 -13.82 6.98
CA HIS A 143 -0.72 -15.09 6.24
C HIS A 143 0.50 -15.98 6.60
N GLY A 144 1.37 -15.50 7.50
CA GLY A 144 2.46 -16.26 8.12
C GLY A 144 3.63 -16.63 7.22
N SER A 145 3.60 -16.26 5.93
CA SER A 145 4.62 -16.64 4.94
C SER A 145 5.63 -15.50 4.72
N LYS A 146 6.49 -15.63 3.69
CA LYS A 146 7.51 -14.65 3.30
C LYS A 146 6.90 -13.49 2.50
N HIS A 147 7.74 -12.71 1.83
CA HIS A 147 7.35 -11.60 0.95
C HIS A 147 6.64 -12.08 -0.34
N MET A 148 5.35 -12.39 -0.25
CA MET A 148 4.58 -12.94 -1.36
C MET A 148 3.08 -12.74 -1.18
N VAL A 149 2.32 -12.85 -2.28
CA VAL A 149 0.88 -13.10 -2.22
C VAL A 149 0.65 -14.61 -2.13
N PRO A 150 0.05 -15.13 -1.05
CA PRO A 150 -0.27 -16.55 -0.93
C PRO A 150 -1.18 -17.05 -2.05
N PHE A 151 -0.99 -18.30 -2.47
CA PHE A 151 -1.78 -18.98 -3.50
C PHE A 151 -2.48 -20.25 -2.97
N ASP A 152 -2.36 -20.54 -1.67
CA ASP A 152 -3.12 -21.61 -1.04
C ASP A 152 -4.53 -21.14 -0.69
N VAL A 153 -5.50 -22.04 -0.85
CA VAL A 153 -6.94 -21.77 -0.67
C VAL A 153 -7.23 -21.13 0.69
N LYS A 154 -6.61 -21.64 1.76
CA LYS A 154 -6.85 -21.17 3.12
C LYS A 154 -6.49 -19.70 3.29
N ASN A 155 -5.28 -19.30 2.85
CA ASN A 155 -4.87 -17.90 2.93
C ASN A 155 -5.69 -17.02 1.96
N THR A 156 -6.02 -17.52 0.77
CA THR A 156 -6.86 -16.78 -0.18
C THR A 156 -8.24 -16.47 0.40
N GLU A 157 -8.93 -17.45 0.98
CA GLU A 157 -10.24 -17.26 1.60
C GLU A 157 -10.19 -16.26 2.76
N ALA A 158 -9.18 -16.36 3.62
CA ALA A 158 -9.02 -15.46 4.76
C ALA A 158 -8.68 -14.02 4.32
N MET A 159 -7.83 -13.85 3.30
CA MET A 159 -7.55 -12.55 2.69
C MET A 159 -8.81 -11.93 2.09
N VAL A 160 -9.62 -12.70 1.37
CA VAL A 160 -10.90 -12.24 0.81
C VAL A 160 -11.83 -11.78 1.92
N ALA A 161 -12.02 -12.57 2.98
CA ALA A 161 -12.87 -12.19 4.10
C ALA A 161 -12.43 -10.86 4.77
N ALA A 162 -11.13 -10.65 4.94
CA ALA A 162 -10.58 -9.42 5.48
C ALA A 162 -10.76 -8.21 4.54
N ILE A 163 -10.70 -8.41 3.22
CA ILE A 163 -10.97 -7.37 2.22
C ILE A 163 -12.47 -7.03 2.22
N GLU A 164 -13.34 -8.03 2.22
CA GLU A 164 -14.79 -7.84 2.26
C GLU A 164 -15.22 -7.06 3.50
N ALA A 165 -14.65 -7.34 4.68
CA ALA A 165 -14.92 -6.59 5.90
C ALA A 165 -14.61 -5.09 5.74
N SER A 166 -13.48 -4.72 5.13
CA SER A 166 -13.15 -3.32 4.85
C SER A 166 -14.08 -2.68 3.81
N VAL A 167 -14.47 -3.42 2.77
CA VAL A 167 -15.47 -2.97 1.79
C VAL A 167 -16.81 -2.69 2.47
N GLN A 168 -17.26 -3.57 3.38
CA GLN A 168 -18.48 -3.35 4.13
C GLN A 168 -18.41 -2.11 5.04
N LYS A 169 -17.25 -1.80 5.63
CA LYS A 169 -17.05 -0.55 6.37
C LYS A 169 -17.17 0.67 5.44
N ALA A 170 -16.61 0.60 4.24
CA ALA A 170 -16.71 1.67 3.25
C ALA A 170 -18.15 1.93 2.80
N LEU A 171 -18.93 0.86 2.57
CA LEU A 171 -20.34 0.97 2.17
C LEU A 171 -21.26 1.52 3.27
N LYS A 172 -20.93 1.29 4.54
CA LYS A 172 -21.71 1.80 5.70
C LYS A 172 -21.41 3.25 6.06
N GLY A 173 -20.27 3.78 5.60
CA GLY A 173 -19.84 5.16 5.83
C GLY A 173 -20.32 6.15 4.76
N VAL A 174 -21.12 5.70 3.80
CA VAL A 174 -21.82 6.52 2.79
C VAL A 174 -23.21 6.92 3.29
#